data_AF-A0A534JX11-F1
#
_entry.id   AF-A0A534JX11-F1
#
_cell.length_a   1.000
_cell.length_b   1.000
_cell.length_c   1.000
_cell.angle_alpha   90.00
_cell.angle_beta   90.00
_cell.angle_gamma   90.00
#
_symmetry.space_group_name_H-M   'P 1'
#
loop_
_entity.id
_entity.type
_entity.pdbx_description
1 polymer ?
#
loop_
_entity_poly.entity_id
_entity_poly.type
_entity_poly.pdbx_seq_one_letter_code
_entity_poly.pdbx_strand_id
1 'polypeptide(L)'
;MGGRGRPGGAGSETVKDISPQLQNQIAQYQQLQNQLQVLGTQRVQLEAKLREIEGTLEELGKISGETPIYKSIGMLLVRQDDREALKKELEEH
;
A
#
# COMPACT_ATOMS: atom_id res chain seq x y z
N MET A 1 41.17 42.80 -44.32
CA MET A 1 41.03 44.04 -43.51
C MET A 1 39.66 44.03 -42.83
N GLY A 2 39.66 44.19 -41.50
CA GLY A 2 38.57 44.62 -40.59
C GLY A 2 37.17 44.00 -40.75
N GLY A 3 36.53 43.39 -39.76
CA GLY A 3 36.66 43.52 -38.32
C GLY A 3 35.35 43.99 -37.71
N ARG A 4 34.79 43.13 -36.83
CA ARG A 4 33.88 43.39 -35.69
C ARG A 4 32.37 43.53 -35.95
N GLY A 5 31.63 42.70 -35.21
CA GLY A 5 30.21 42.91 -34.92
C GLY A 5 29.41 41.66 -34.54
N ARG A 6 29.80 40.93 -33.48
CA ARG A 6 28.81 40.16 -32.70
C ARG A 6 28.35 41.04 -31.54
N PRO A 7 27.05 41.11 -31.28
CA PRO A 7 26.50 40.68 -29.99
C PRO A 7 25.45 39.60 -30.24
N GLY A 8 25.42 38.50 -29.48
CA GLY A 8 24.77 38.46 -28.18
C GLY A 8 23.26 38.42 -28.42
N GLY A 9 22.60 37.27 -28.39
CA GLY A 9 22.42 36.46 -27.19
C GLY A 9 20.94 36.54 -26.82
N ALA A 10 20.14 35.62 -27.37
CA ALA A 10 18.76 35.37 -26.94
C ALA A 10 18.40 33.92 -27.30
N GLY A 11 19.28 33.01 -26.90
CA GLY A 11 19.10 31.57 -27.09
C GLY A 11 19.24 30.76 -25.80
N SER A 12 19.25 31.42 -24.63
CA SER A 12 19.47 30.75 -23.34
C SER A 12 18.71 31.39 -22.18
N GLU A 13 17.46 31.82 -22.40
CA GLU A 13 16.51 32.05 -21.29
C GLU A 13 15.49 30.90 -21.18
N THR A 14 15.79 29.78 -21.82
CA THR A 14 15.01 28.56 -21.69
C THR A 14 15.47 27.81 -20.45
N VAL A 15 14.58 27.75 -19.45
CA VAL A 15 14.67 26.94 -18.21
C VAL A 15 15.53 27.58 -17.12
N LYS A 16 14.86 28.21 -16.15
CA LYS A 16 15.40 28.52 -14.82
C LYS A 16 16.10 27.27 -14.28
N ASP A 17 17.43 27.30 -14.21
CA ASP A 17 18.24 26.26 -13.57
C ASP A 17 17.84 26.15 -12.09
N ILE A 18 16.97 25.19 -11.79
CA ILE A 18 16.69 24.76 -10.42
C ILE A 18 18.04 24.31 -9.84
N SER A 19 18.45 24.87 -8.70
CA SER A 19 19.74 24.52 -8.10
C SER A 19 19.84 23.01 -7.84
N PRO A 20 21.04 22.39 -7.97
CA PRO A 20 21.21 20.95 -7.72
C PRO A 20 20.71 20.52 -6.34
N GLN A 21 20.78 21.42 -5.34
CA GLN A 21 20.25 21.17 -4.01
C GLN A 21 18.71 21.06 -4.01
N LEU A 22 18.03 21.97 -4.71
CA LEU A 22 16.58 21.95 -4.82
C LEU A 22 16.08 20.76 -5.66
N GLN A 23 16.81 20.38 -6.72
CA GLN A 23 16.51 19.15 -7.47
C GLN A 23 16.58 17.91 -6.59
N ASN A 24 17.62 17.79 -5.76
CA ASN A 24 17.76 16.69 -4.81
C ASN A 24 16.63 16.67 -3.75
N GLN A 25 16.23 17.85 -3.24
CA GLN A 25 15.12 17.95 -2.28
C GLN A 25 13.79 17.52 -2.91
N ILE A 26 13.53 17.92 -4.16
CA ILE A 26 12.33 17.49 -4.91
C ILE A 26 12.35 15.97 -5.10
N ALA A 27 13.50 15.39 -5.48
CA ALA A 27 13.63 13.94 -5.65
C ALA A 27 13.36 13.18 -4.34
N GLN A 28 13.92 13.65 -3.21
CA GLN A 28 13.67 13.06 -1.89
C GLN A 28 12.18 13.17 -1.49
N TYR A 29 11.56 14.32 -1.76
CA TYR A 29 10.14 14.52 -1.49
C TYR A 29 9.25 13.59 -2.31
N GLN A 30 9.52 13.47 -3.62
CA GLN A 30 8.82 12.54 -4.50
C GLN A 30 9.01 11.08 -4.05
N GLN A 31 10.21 10.69 -3.62
CA GLN A 31 10.45 9.37 -3.05
C GLN A 31 9.59 9.13 -1.80
N LEU A 32 9.50 10.11 -0.88
CA LEU A 32 8.69 9.99 0.32
C LEU A 32 7.19 9.88 0.00
N GLN A 33 6.70 10.65 -0.98
CA GLN A 33 5.32 10.55 -1.45
C GLN A 33 5.00 9.14 -1.97
N ASN A 34 5.90 8.55 -2.76
CA ASN A 34 5.74 7.18 -3.25
C ASN A 34 5.69 6.16 -2.09
N GLN A 35 6.57 6.31 -1.09
CA GLN A 35 6.54 5.44 0.09
C GLN A 35 5.22 5.56 0.87
N LEU A 36 4.71 6.78 1.03
CA LEU A 36 3.43 7.02 1.70
C LEU A 36 2.26 6.38 0.94
N GLN A 37 2.26 6.44 -0.39
CA GLN A 37 1.22 5.80 -1.20
C GLN A 37 1.24 4.27 -1.04
N VAL A 38 2.43 3.66 -0.98
CA VAL A 38 2.59 2.22 -0.72
C VAL A 38 2.08 1.86 0.67
N LEU A 39 2.49 2.60 1.70
CA LEU A 39 2.02 2.37 3.07
C LEU A 39 0.51 2.57 3.21
N GLY A 40 -0.06 3.58 2.55
CA GLY A 40 -1.49 3.81 2.51
C GLY A 40 -2.25 2.62 1.91
N THR A 41 -1.73 2.05 0.82
CA THR A 41 -2.32 0.87 0.19
C THR A 41 -2.23 -0.36 1.09
N GLN A 42 -1.08 -0.59 1.72
CA GLN A 42 -0.90 -1.68 2.69
C GLN A 42 -1.86 -1.55 3.88
N ARG A 43 -2.05 -0.33 4.38
CA ARG A 43 -3.00 -0.05 5.47
C ARG A 43 -4.43 -0.41 5.10
N VAL A 44 -4.90 0.00 3.92
CA VAL A 44 -6.25 -0.33 3.42
C VAL A 44 -6.44 -1.84 3.30
N GLN A 45 -5.42 -2.57 2.82
CA GLN A 45 -5.47 -4.03 2.74
C GLN A 45 -5.57 -4.68 4.13
N LEU A 46 -4.83 -4.19 5.13
CA LEU A 46 -4.90 -4.69 6.49
C LEU A 46 -6.24 -4.37 7.16
N GLU A 47 -6.77 -3.15 6.99
CA GLU A 47 -8.09 -2.77 7.50
C GLU A 47 -9.20 -3.64 6.90
N ALA A 48 -9.11 -3.98 5.61
CA ALA A 48 -10.08 -4.88 4.97
C ALA A 48 -10.02 -6.29 5.56
N LYS A 49 -8.82 -6.85 5.74
CA LYS A 49 -8.62 -8.16 6.38
C LYS A 49 -9.15 -8.19 7.81
N LEU A 50 -8.85 -7.15 8.59
CA LEU A 50 -9.33 -7.05 9.97
C LEU A 50 -10.86 -7.08 10.03
N ARG A 51 -11.53 -6.28 9.19
CA ARG A 51 -13.01 -6.28 9.13
C ARG A 51 -13.58 -7.64 8.71
N GLU A 52 -12.92 -8.33 7.79
CA GLU A 52 -13.33 -9.68 7.37
C GLU A 52 -13.21 -10.69 8.52
N ILE A 53 -12.10 -10.64 9.29
CA ILE A 53 -11.89 -11.49 10.46
C ILE A 53 -12.92 -11.19 11.55
N GLU A 54 -13.11 -9.91 11.90
CA GLU A 54 -14.09 -9.47 12.88
C GLU A 54 -15.51 -9.95 12.52
N GLY A 55 -15.92 -9.76 11.27
CA GLY A 55 -17.22 -10.24 10.78
C GLY A 55 -17.33 -11.77 10.79
N THR A 56 -16.25 -12.47 10.44
CA THR A 56 -16.20 -13.94 10.49
C THR A 56 -16.35 -14.46 11.93
N LEU A 57 -15.67 -13.84 12.89
CA LEU A 57 -15.77 -14.17 14.31
C LEU A 57 -17.19 -13.88 14.86
N GLU A 58 -17.79 -12.77 14.44
CA GLU A 58 -19.16 -12.41 14.83
C GLU A 58 -20.16 -13.47 14.35
N GLU A 59 -20.11 -13.85 13.07
CA GLU A 59 -20.99 -14.89 12.52
C GLU A 59 -20.71 -16.27 13.12
N LEU A 60 -19.43 -16.60 13.39
CA LEU A 60 -19.03 -17.83 14.07
C LEU A 60 -19.63 -17.91 15.49
N GLY A 61 -19.80 -16.77 16.17
CA GLY A 61 -20.44 -16.68 17.48
C GLY A 61 -21.97 -16.86 17.44
N LYS A 62 -22.61 -16.57 16.29
CA LYS A 62 -24.08 -16.66 16.13
C LYS A 62 -24.57 -18.05 15.71
N ILE A 63 -23.73 -18.82 15.03
CA ILE A 63 -24.13 -20.14 14.49
C ILE A 63 -24.13 -21.24 15.58
N SER A 64 -25.14 -22.11 15.53
CA SER A 64 -25.30 -23.24 16.46
C SER A 64 -24.05 -24.12 16.52
N GLY A 65 -23.74 -24.68 17.70
CA GLY A 65 -22.69 -25.67 17.98
C GLY A 65 -22.64 -26.86 17.01
N GLU A 66 -23.78 -27.21 16.44
CA GLU A 66 -23.97 -28.38 15.59
C GLU A 66 -23.74 -28.11 14.10
N THR A 67 -23.70 -26.83 13.69
CA THR A 67 -23.49 -26.45 12.28
C THR A 67 -22.09 -26.87 11.80
N PRO A 68 -21.93 -27.72 10.79
CA PRO A 68 -20.60 -28.10 10.33
C PRO A 68 -19.88 -26.89 9.71
N ILE A 69 -18.65 -26.64 10.15
CA ILE A 69 -17.80 -25.53 9.66
C ILE A 69 -16.68 -26.10 8.81
N TYR A 70 -16.33 -25.39 7.74
CA TYR A 70 -15.26 -25.79 6.83
C TYR A 70 -14.33 -24.61 6.61
N LYS A 71 -13.02 -24.88 6.66
CA LYS A 71 -11.96 -23.94 6.32
C LYS A 71 -11.48 -24.21 4.90
N SER A 72 -11.31 -23.16 4.11
CA SER A 72 -10.71 -23.27 2.78
C SER A 72 -9.19 -23.29 2.88
N ILE A 73 -8.56 -24.27 2.23
CA ILE A 73 -7.10 -24.39 2.07
C ILE A 73 -6.80 -24.66 0.60
N GLY A 74 -6.49 -23.59 -0.14
CA GLY A 74 -6.31 -23.66 -1.59
C GLY A 74 -7.61 -24.07 -2.30
N MET A 75 -7.61 -25.26 -2.90
CA MET A 75 -8.79 -25.85 -3.56
C MET A 75 -9.56 -26.83 -2.66
N LEU A 76 -9.11 -27.05 -1.42
CA LEU A 76 -9.71 -27.99 -0.48
C LEU A 76 -10.60 -27.26 0.53
N LEU A 77 -11.68 -27.93 0.93
CA LEU A 77 -12.49 -27.57 2.09
C LEU A 77 -12.24 -28.61 3.17
N VAL A 78 -11.66 -28.19 4.29
CA VAL A 78 -11.35 -29.07 5.42
C VAL A 78 -12.37 -28.80 6.52
N ARG A 79 -13.08 -29.84 6.96
CA ARG A 79 -14.02 -29.72 8.08
C ARG A 79 -13.24 -29.34 9.33
N GLN A 80 -13.72 -28.33 10.06
CA GLN A 80 -13.13 -27.93 11.32
C GLN A 80 -13.98 -28.45 12.48
N ASP A 81 -13.40 -29.39 13.23
CA ASP A 81 -14.03 -30.04 14.36
C ASP A 81 -13.82 -29.24 15.66
N ASP A 82 -12.70 -28.53 15.77
CA ASP A 82 -12.37 -27.69 16.93
C ASP A 82 -12.65 -26.21 16.64
N ARG A 83 -13.82 -25.77 17.10
CA ARG A 83 -14.28 -24.38 16.92
C ARG A 83 -13.53 -23.38 17.78
N GLU A 84 -13.09 -23.78 18.97
CA GLU A 84 -12.38 -22.89 19.87
C GLU A 84 -10.94 -22.67 19.35
N ALA A 85 -10.30 -23.72 18.82
CA ALA A 85 -9.04 -23.57 18.11
C ALA A 85 -9.19 -22.65 16.88
N LEU A 86 -10.28 -22.75 16.12
CA LEU A 86 -10.54 -21.87 14.98
C LEU A 86 -10.70 -20.40 15.39
N LYS A 87 -11.47 -20.12 16.45
CA LYS A 87 -11.63 -18.75 16.97
C LYS A 87 -10.28 -18.17 17.37
N LYS A 88 -9.49 -18.93 18.14
CA LYS A 88 -8.18 -18.49 18.58
C LYS A 88 -7.23 -18.22 17.41
N GLU A 89 -7.25 -19.08 16.38
CA GLU A 89 -6.48 -18.85 15.16
C GLU A 89 -6.88 -17.52 14.48
N LEU A 90 -8.18 -17.24 14.36
CA LEU A 90 -8.68 -16.00 13.77
C LEU A 90 -8.35 -14.76 14.60
N GLU A 91 -8.30 -14.87 15.93
CA GLU A 91 -7.93 -13.77 16.84
C GLU A 91 -6.42 -13.47 16.86
N GLU A 92 -5.58 -14.45 16.51
CA GLU A 92 -4.12 -14.28 16.42
C GLU A 92 -3.66 -13.61 15.11
N HIS A 93 -4.57 -13.41 14.14
CA HIS A 93 -4.31 -12.89 12.79
C HIS A 93 -4.83 -11.46 12.57
#